data_AF-U7TXW1-F1
#
_entry.id   AF-U7TXW1-F1
#
_cell.length_a   1.000
_cell.length_b   1.000
_cell.length_c   1.000
_cell.angle_alpha   90.00
_cell.angle_beta   90.00
_cell.angle_gamma   90.00
#
_symmetry.space_group_name_H-M   'P 1'
#
loop_
_entity.id
_entity.type
_entity.pdbx_description
1 polymer ?
#
loop_
_entity_poly.entity_id
_entity_poly.type
_entity_poly.pdbx_seq_one_letter_code
_entity_poly.pdbx_strand_id
1 'polypeptide(L)'
;MDNLYEVSQINEVNREGAAQILAKYRRYKEDNNLRDGDNLVLDELENELITLYNSAFHPQTIKEAENNASQIKLLHKIINKLSE
;
A
#
# COMPACT_ATOMS: atom_id res chain seq x y z
N MET A 1 8.90 18.45 17.87
CA MET A 1 9.79 17.31 17.61
C MET A 1 8.93 16.09 17.79
N ASP A 2 8.62 15.43 16.69
CA ASP A 2 7.84 14.20 16.71
C ASP A 2 8.63 13.12 17.47
N ASN A 3 7.94 12.35 18.31
CA ASN A 3 8.59 11.26 19.03
C ASN A 3 8.92 10.14 18.04
N LEU A 4 10.22 9.87 17.84
CA LEU A 4 10.70 8.81 16.95
C LEU A 4 10.09 7.44 17.26
N TYR A 5 9.68 7.20 18.52
CA TYR A 5 8.96 5.99 18.92
C TYR A 5 7.56 5.90 18.31
N GLU A 6 6.80 7.00 18.29
CA GLU A 6 5.43 7.04 17.74
C GLU A 6 5.45 6.89 16.22
N VAL A 7 6.42 7.54 15.54
CA VAL A 7 6.66 7.36 14.11
C VAL A 7 6.96 5.88 13.80
N SER A 8 7.82 5.24 14.59
CA SER A 8 8.19 3.84 14.40
C SER A 8 7.01 2.87 14.53
N GLN A 9 6.08 3.09 15.46
CA GLN A 9 4.90 2.24 15.62
C GLN A 9 3.95 2.35 14.42
N ILE A 10 3.68 3.58 13.96
CA ILE A 10 2.83 3.80 12.78
C ILE A 10 3.47 3.18 11.54
N ASN A 11 4.80 3.23 11.43
CA ASN A 11 5.53 2.66 10.30
C ASN A 11 5.49 1.14 10.25
N GLU A 12 5.53 0.46 11.39
CA GLU A 12 5.41 -0.99 11.43
C GLU A 12 4.05 -1.43 10.90
N VAL A 13 2.98 -0.81 11.38
CA VAL A 13 1.61 -1.06 10.91
C VAL A 13 1.45 -0.72 9.42
N ASN A 14 2.04 0.40 8.97
CA ASN A 14 1.98 0.80 7.57
C ASN A 14 2.72 -0.18 6.65
N ARG A 15 3.89 -0.67 7.07
CA ARG A 15 4.66 -1.66 6.29
C ARG A 15 3.90 -2.97 6.15
N GLU A 16 3.33 -3.46 7.24
CA GLU A 16 2.51 -4.66 7.22
C GLU A 16 1.28 -4.47 6.32
N GLY A 17 0.56 -3.36 6.47
CA GLY A 17 -0.60 -3.04 5.65
C GLY A 17 -0.27 -2.94 4.16
N ALA A 18 0.80 -2.23 3.79
CA ALA A 18 1.23 -2.12 2.41
C ALA A 18 1.63 -3.49 1.82
N ALA A 19 2.34 -4.32 2.59
CA ALA A 19 2.72 -5.68 2.17
C ALA A 19 1.48 -6.56 1.91
N GLN A 20 0.50 -6.52 2.81
CA GLN A 20 -0.73 -7.29 2.68
C GLN A 20 -1.53 -6.89 1.44
N ILE A 21 -1.68 -5.58 1.18
CA ILE A 21 -2.44 -5.08 0.02
C ILE A 21 -1.73 -5.46 -1.28
N LEU A 22 -0.40 -5.29 -1.36
CA LEU A 22 0.36 -5.68 -2.54
C LEU A 22 0.26 -7.18 -2.82
N ALA A 23 0.36 -8.02 -1.79
CA ALA A 23 0.18 -9.47 -1.93
C ALA A 23 -1.22 -9.83 -2.43
N LYS A 24 -2.26 -9.16 -1.92
CA LYS A 24 -3.64 -9.38 -2.33
C LYS A 24 -3.89 -8.95 -3.79
N TYR A 25 -3.35 -7.81 -4.19
CA TYR A 25 -3.40 -7.34 -5.57
C TYR A 25 -2.72 -8.32 -6.55
N ARG A 26 -1.54 -8.84 -6.19
CA ARG A 26 -0.83 -9.84 -7.01
C ARG A 26 -1.63 -11.13 -7.18
N ARG A 27 -2.25 -11.63 -6.10
CA ARG A 27 -3.17 -12.78 -6.21
C ARG A 27 -4.34 -12.50 -7.13
N TYR A 28 -4.95 -11.31 -7.04
CA TYR A 28 -6.03 -10.92 -7.94
C TYR A 28 -5.58 -10.96 -9.42
N LYS A 29 -4.38 -10.47 -9.75
CA LYS A 29 -3.83 -10.59 -11.10
C LYS A 29 -3.65 -12.04 -11.53
N GLU A 30 -3.08 -12.87 -10.65
CA GLU A 30 -2.87 -14.30 -10.91
C GLU A 30 -4.20 -15.04 -11.15
N ASP A 31 -5.20 -14.84 -10.29
CA ASP A 31 -6.51 -15.49 -10.37
C ASP A 31 -7.27 -15.10 -11.65
N ASN A 32 -7.03 -13.90 -12.17
CA ASN A 32 -7.65 -13.39 -13.39
C ASN A 32 -6.75 -13.53 -14.64
N ASN A 33 -5.58 -14.15 -14.51
CA ASN A 33 -4.58 -14.28 -15.58
C ASN A 33 -4.22 -12.94 -16.26
N LEU A 34 -4.14 -11.86 -15.48
CA LEU A 34 -3.80 -10.51 -15.92
C LEU A 34 -2.29 -10.30 -15.89
N ARG A 35 -1.75 -9.80 -17.00
CA ARG A 35 -0.33 -9.46 -17.16
C ARG A 35 -0.15 -7.95 -17.19
N ASP A 36 1.08 -7.52 -16.97
CA ASP A 36 1.46 -6.12 -17.09
C ASP A 36 1.15 -5.61 -18.51
N GLY A 37 0.46 -4.48 -18.61
CA GLY A 37 0.01 -3.90 -19.88
C GLY A 37 -1.36 -4.36 -20.35
N ASP A 38 -1.98 -5.37 -19.71
CA ASP A 38 -3.34 -5.78 -20.05
C ASP A 38 -4.39 -4.75 -19.59
N ASN A 39 -4.07 -3.99 -18.52
CA ASN A 39 -4.95 -2.97 -17.98
C ASN A 39 -4.16 -1.83 -17.32
N LEU A 40 -4.13 -0.68 -18.00
CA LEU A 40 -3.47 0.55 -17.53
C LEU A 40 -3.89 0.97 -16.11
N VAL A 41 -5.17 0.81 -15.74
CA VAL A 41 -5.64 1.19 -14.40
C VAL A 41 -5.04 0.28 -13.33
N LEU A 42 -4.92 -1.01 -13.63
CA LEU A 42 -4.31 -1.96 -12.71
C LEU A 42 -2.80 -1.74 -12.63
N ASP A 43 -2.14 -1.43 -13.75
CA ASP A 43 -0.70 -1.15 -13.78
C ASP A 43 -0.36 0.11 -12.96
N GLU A 44 -1.15 1.18 -13.08
CA GLU A 44 -1.00 2.40 -12.25
C GLU A 44 -1.24 2.08 -10.76
N LEU A 45 -2.23 1.24 -10.45
CA LEU A 45 -2.49 0.79 -9.08
C LEU A 45 -1.31 0.00 -8.49
N GLU A 46 -0.64 -0.83 -9.28
CA GLU A 46 0.57 -1.55 -8.86
C GLU A 46 1.71 -0.58 -8.56
N ASN A 47 1.92 0.43 -9.41
CA ASN A 47 2.93 1.47 -9.19
C ASN A 47 2.68 2.27 -7.91
N GLU A 48 1.43 2.63 -7.63
CA GLU A 48 1.04 3.31 -6.38
C GLU A 48 1.29 2.42 -5.16
N LEU A 49 0.95 1.12 -5.23
CA LEU A 49 1.19 0.17 -4.15
C LEU A 49 2.68 0.00 -3.86
N ILE A 50 3.52 -0.11 -4.89
CA ILE A 50 4.98 -0.21 -4.74
C ILE A 50 5.55 1.08 -4.14
N THR A 51 5.08 2.24 -4.61
CA THR A 51 5.50 3.54 -4.10
C THR A 51 5.17 3.67 -2.62
N LEU A 52 3.94 3.35 -2.24
CA LEU A 52 3.48 3.39 -0.86
C LEU A 52 4.22 2.40 0.03
N TYR A 53 4.46 1.18 -0.46
CA TYR A 53 5.26 0.18 0.24
C TYR A 53 6.64 0.78 0.54
N ASN A 54 7.35 1.29 -0.46
CA ASN A 54 8.68 1.90 -0.28
C ASN A 54 8.64 3.13 0.66
N SER A 55 7.63 3.99 0.53
CA SER A 55 7.44 5.16 1.40
C SER A 55 7.13 4.77 2.85
N ALA A 56 6.50 3.63 3.11
CA ALA A 56 6.25 3.12 4.45
C ALA A 56 7.54 2.65 5.17
N PHE A 57 8.63 2.36 4.45
CA PHE A 57 9.94 2.04 5.05
C PHE A 57 10.78 3.28 5.41
N HIS A 58 10.40 4.48 4.96
CA HIS A 58 11.19 5.70 5.10
C HIS A 58 10.45 7.00 5.52
N PRO A 59 9.35 7.00 6.28
CA PRO A 59 8.73 8.28 6.66
C PRO A 59 9.52 8.94 7.81
N GLN A 60 9.75 10.25 7.66
CA GLN A 60 10.63 11.04 8.52
C GLN A 60 9.85 11.82 9.60
N THR A 61 8.51 11.86 9.51
CA THR A 61 7.62 12.59 10.42
C THR A 61 6.32 11.82 10.71
N ILE A 62 5.63 12.16 11.81
CA ILE A 62 4.32 11.58 12.16
C ILE A 62 3.30 11.86 11.06
N LYS A 63 3.31 13.09 10.53
CA LYS A 63 2.38 13.52 9.48
C LYS A 63 2.50 12.67 8.19
N GLU A 64 3.72 12.33 7.79
CA GLU A 64 3.95 11.44 6.65
C GLU A 64 3.47 10.02 6.95
N ALA A 65 3.74 9.52 8.16
CA ALA A 65 3.28 8.21 8.59
C ALA A 65 1.73 8.11 8.63
N GLU A 66 1.04 9.16 9.09
CA GLU A 66 -0.43 9.24 9.10
C GLU A 66 -1.02 9.36 7.68
N ASN A 67 -0.35 10.11 6.79
CA ASN A 67 -0.76 10.21 5.39
C ASN A 67 -0.64 8.83 4.69
N ASN A 68 0.48 8.14 4.91
CA ASN A 68 0.68 6.78 4.41
C ASN A 68 -0.39 5.83 4.96
N ALA A 69 -0.73 5.92 6.26
CA ALA A 69 -1.79 5.10 6.86
C ALA A 69 -3.16 5.35 6.20
N SER A 70 -3.46 6.60 5.85
CA SER A 70 -4.71 6.97 5.17
C SER A 70 -4.77 6.41 3.75
N GLN A 71 -3.66 6.48 3.02
CA GLN A 71 -3.53 5.90 1.67
C GLN A 71 -3.66 4.38 1.68
N ILE A 72 -3.00 3.70 2.63
CA ILE A 72 -3.10 2.25 2.85
C ILE A 72 -4.56 1.85 3.08
N LYS A 73 -5.29 2.58 3.93
CA LYS A 73 -6.72 2.31 4.17
C LYS A 73 -7.58 2.45 2.92
N LEU A 74 -7.29 3.44 2.06
CA LEU A 74 -8.01 3.64 0.82
C LEU A 74 -7.75 2.50 -0.17
N LEU A 75 -6.48 2.16 -0.37
CA LEU A 75 -6.06 1.10 -1.28
C LEU A 75 -6.56 -0.27 -0.84
N HIS A 76 -6.58 -0.53 0.48
CA HIS A 76 -7.16 -1.75 1.02
C HIS A 76 -8.65 -1.89 0.64
N LYS A 77 -9.42 -0.80 0.72
CA LYS A 77 -10.83 -0.80 0.29
C LYS A 77 -10.98 -1.05 -1.21
N ILE A 78 -10.12 -0.46 -2.03
CA ILE A 78 -10.14 -0.65 -3.49
C ILE A 78 -9.85 -2.11 -3.84
N ILE A 79 -8.75 -2.66 -3.31
CA ILE A 79 -8.38 -4.06 -3.56
C ILE A 79 -9.44 -5.03 -3.04
N ASN A 80 -10.05 -4.77 -1.88
CA ASN A 80 -11.13 -5.61 -1.38
C ASN A 80 -12.33 -5.65 -2.34
N LYS A 81 -12.73 -4.50 -2.90
CA LYS A 81 -13.81 -4.43 -3.90
C LYS A 81 -13.46 -5.08 -5.24
N LEU A 82 -12.18 -5.11 -5.63
CA LEU A 82 -11.75 -5.81 -6.85
C LEU A 82 -11.81 -7.33 -6.66
N SER A 83 -11.61 -7.81 -5.43
CA SER A 83 -11.60 -9.23 -5.09
C SER A 83 -12.94 -9.80 -4.58
N GLU A 84 -13.99 -8.98 -4.51
CA GLU A 84 -15.37 -9.38 -4.18
C GLU A 84 -16.08 -9.94 -5.42
#